data_AF-R6F3F8-F1
#
_entry.id   AF-R6F3F8-F1
#
_cell.length_a   1.000
_cell.length_b   1.000
_cell.length_c   1.000
_cell.angle_alpha   90.00
_cell.angle_beta   90.00
_cell.angle_gamma   90.00
#
_symmetry.space_group_name_H-M   'P 1'
#
loop_
_entity.id
_entity.type
_entity.pdbx_description
1 polymer ?
#
loop_
_entity_poly.entity_id
_entity_poly.type
_entity_poly.pdbx_seq_one_letter_code
_entity_poly.pdbx_strand_id
1 'polypeptide(L)' 'MSLNINNMRKPWSREETIVAFYVYCKVPFKESGKENPIIRHYAQILGRSPSALNMKVGNIGRLDPDL' A
#
# COMPACT_ATOMS: atom_id res chain seq x y z
N MET A 1 -31.77 -0.07 -12.04
CA MET A 1 -30.92 -0.63 -10.98
C MET A 1 -29.71 0.30 -10.86
N SER A 2 -29.77 1.27 -9.96
CA SER A 2 -28.70 2.26 -9.80
C SER A 2 -27.51 1.57 -9.14
N LEU A 3 -26.41 1.39 -9.87
CA LEU A 3 -25.16 0.88 -9.30
C LEU A 3 -24.72 1.83 -8.20
N ASN A 4 -24.60 1.31 -6.97
CA ASN A 4 -24.06 2.05 -5.84
C ASN A 4 -22.55 2.22 -6.08
N ILE A 5 -22.17 3.39 -6.61
CA ILE A 5 -20.81 3.77 -7.03
C ILE A 5 -19.81 3.70 -5.85
N ASN A 6 -20.30 3.65 -4.62
CA ASN A 6 -19.52 3.72 -3.38
C ASN A 6 -18.68 2.47 -3.06
N ASN A 7 -18.74 1.40 -3.88
CA ASN A 7 -17.98 0.16 -3.62
C ASN A 7 -16.96 -0.20 -4.72
N MET A 8 -16.67 0.72 -5.65
CA MET A 8 -15.64 0.49 -6.65
C MET A 8 -14.24 0.60 -6.02
N ARG A 9 -13.45 -0.48 -6.12
CA ARG A 9 -12.03 -0.46 -5.73
C ARG A 9 -11.29 0.59 -6.56
N LYS A 10 -10.70 1.59 -5.89
CA LYS A 10 -9.77 2.54 -6.52
C LYS A 10 -8.53 1.79 -7.04
N PRO A 11 -8.29 1.72 -8.36
CA PRO A 11 -7.09 1.09 -8.90
C PRO A 11 -5.84 1.85 -8.43
N TRP A 12 -4.71 1.16 -8.30
CA TRP A 12 -3.43 1.80 -7.98
C TRP A 12 -2.90 2.51 -9.24
N SER A 13 -2.63 3.81 -9.13
CA SER A 13 -1.89 4.54 -10.16
C SER A 13 -0.42 4.12 -10.17
N ARG A 14 0.29 4.51 -11.22
CA ARG A 14 1.73 4.29 -11.32
C ARG A 14 2.48 5.01 -10.20
N GLU A 15 2.12 6.26 -9.93
CA GLU A 15 2.72 7.10 -8.89
C GLU A 15 2.47 6.52 -7.50
N GLU A 16 1.24 6.10 -7.22
CA GLU A 16 0.91 5.44 -5.95
C GLU A 16 1.70 4.13 -5.79
N THR A 17 1.93 3.39 -6.89
CA THR A 17 2.73 2.16 -6.88
C THR A 17 4.22 2.44 -6.64
N ILE A 18 4.76 3.53 -7.21
CA ILE A 18 6.15 3.95 -6.96
C ILE A 18 6.34 4.29 -5.47
N VAL A 19 5.39 5.01 -4.86
CA VAL A 19 5.45 5.30 -3.42
C VAL A 19 5.34 4.02 -2.58
N ALA A 20 4.45 3.09 -2.95
CA ALA A 20 4.36 1.81 -2.25
C ALA A 20 5.67 0.99 -2.35
N PHE A 21 6.33 1.00 -3.52
CA PHE A 21 7.65 0.38 -3.70
C PHE A 21 8.72 1.05 -2.83
N TYR A 22 8.75 2.39 -2.79
CA TYR A 22 9.64 3.12 -1.90
C TYR A 22 9.42 2.77 -0.42
N VAL A 23 8.16 2.67 0.03
CA VAL A 23 7.82 2.27 1.41
C VAL A 23 8.31 0.85 1.69
N TYR A 24 8.12 -0.08 0.76
CA TYR A 24 8.66 -1.45 0.86
C TYR A 24 10.19 -1.43 1.05
N CYS A 25 10.94 -0.62 0.27
CA CYS A 25 12.39 -0.48 0.44
C CYS A 25 12.81 0.15 1.79
N LYS A 26 11.90 0.83 2.49
CA LYS A 26 12.17 1.51 3.78
C LYS A 26 11.74 0.70 4.99
N VAL A 27 10.75 -0.18 4.84
CA VAL A 27 10.19 -0.98 5.92
C VAL A 27 10.53 -2.45 5.64
N PRO A 28 11.48 -3.04 6.38
CA PRO A 28 11.76 -4.48 6.26
C PRO A 28 10.46 -5.27 6.37
N PHE A 29 10.26 -6.27 5.50
CA PHE A 29 8.98 -7.00 5.40
C PHE A 29 8.50 -7.57 6.74
N LYS A 30 9.44 -8.04 7.58
CA LYS A 30 9.19 -8.57 8.93
C LYS A 30 8.63 -7.53 9.91
N GLU A 31 8.76 -6.25 9.60
CA GLU A 31 8.33 -5.10 10.42
C GLU A 31 7.18 -4.32 9.76
N SER A 32 6.68 -4.80 8.62
CA SER A 32 5.56 -4.19 7.91
C SER A 32 4.23 -4.54 8.59
N GLY A 33 3.56 -3.51 9.09
CA GLY A 33 2.25 -3.63 9.71
C GLY A 33 1.47 -2.32 9.54
N LYS A 34 0.13 -2.39 9.57
CA LYS A 34 -0.73 -1.19 9.41
C LYS A 34 -0.47 -0.10 10.46
N GLU A 35 0.09 -0.46 11.61
CA GLU A 35 0.48 0.47 12.68
C GLU A 35 1.89 1.06 12.51
N ASN A 36 2.65 0.58 11.51
CA ASN A 36 3.98 1.12 11.23
C ASN A 36 3.87 2.62 10.87
N PRO A 37 4.63 3.50 11.52
CA PRO A 37 4.50 4.95 11.34
C PRO A 37 4.80 5.39 9.90
N ILE A 38 5.71 4.71 9.20
CA ILE A 38 6.04 4.99 7.80
C ILE A 38 4.83 4.66 6.91
N ILE A 39 4.22 3.49 7.10
CA ILE A 39 3.02 3.10 6.35
C ILE A 39 1.88 4.08 6.61
N ARG A 40 1.63 4.48 7.86
CA ARG A 40 0.56 5.45 8.19
C ARG A 40 0.81 6.80 7.52
N HIS A 41 2.04 7.30 7.58
CA HIS A 41 2.44 8.58 6.98
C HIS A 41 2.22 8.58 5.47
N TYR A 42 2.75 7.59 4.75
CA TYR A 42 2.59 7.54 3.29
C TYR A 42 1.18 7.19 2.85
N ALA A 43 0.43 6.39 3.62
CA ALA A 43 -0.98 6.13 3.34
C ALA A 43 -1.81 7.42 3.38
N GLN A 44 -1.54 8.30 4.35
CA GLN A 44 -2.16 9.61 4.44
C GLN A 44 -1.84 10.48 3.22
N ILE A 45 -0.57 10.54 2.79
CA ILE A 45 -0.15 11.28 1.58
C ILE A 45 -0.87 10.76 0.33
N LEU A 46 -1.03 9.45 0.20
CA LEU A 46 -1.70 8.81 -0.94
C LEU A 46 -3.24 8.88 -0.89
N GLY A 47 -3.83 9.36 0.22
CA GLY A 47 -5.27 9.31 0.44
C GLY A 47 -5.82 7.88 0.44
N ARG A 48 -5.05 6.91 0.98
CA ARG A 48 -5.43 5.49 1.11
C ARG A 48 -5.41 5.07 2.58
N SER A 49 -6.07 3.97 2.91
CA SER A 49 -5.98 3.42 4.27
C SER A 49 -4.60 2.78 4.51
N PRO A 50 -4.08 2.82 5.75
CA PRO A 50 -2.83 2.13 6.10
C PRO A 50 -2.86 0.64 5.74
N SER A 51 -4.00 -0.03 5.94
CA SER A 51 -4.19 -1.44 5.55
C SER A 51 -4.06 -1.66 4.04
N ALA A 52 -4.59 -0.75 3.21
CA ALA A 52 -4.49 -0.85 1.76
C ALA A 52 -3.03 -0.69 1.29
N LEU A 53 -2.29 0.28 1.87
CA LEU A 53 -0.88 0.45 1.57
C LEU A 53 -0.05 -0.76 2.05
N ASN A 54 -0.27 -1.24 3.28
CA ASN A 54 0.41 -2.42 3.81
C ASN A 54 0.19 -3.66 2.94
N MET A 55 -1.03 -3.87 2.44
CA MET A 55 -1.33 -4.96 1.52
C MET A 55 -0.59 -4.83 0.19
N LYS A 56 -0.49 -3.61 -0.36
CA LYS A 56 0.26 -3.35 -1.59
C LYS A 56 1.76 -3.57 -1.41
N VAL A 57 2.33 -3.10 -0.30
CA VAL A 57 3.71 -3.36 0.11
C VAL A 57 3.98 -4.86 0.22
N GLY A 58 3.10 -5.61 0.89
CA GLY A 58 3.24 -7.06 0.98
C GLY A 58 3.16 -7.78 -0.36
N ASN A 59 2.31 -7.31 -1.28
CA ASN A 59 2.26 -7.84 -2.65
C ASN A 59 3.54 -7.57 -3.44
N ILE A 60 4.19 -6.42 -3.22
CA ILE A 60 5.49 -6.10 -3.81
C ILE A 60 6.57 -7.02 -3.23
N GLY A 61 6.61 -7.20 -1.90
CA GLY A 61 7.59 -8.07 -1.25
C GLY A 61 7.53 -9.52 -1.71
N ARG A 62 6.36 -10.05 -2.09
CA ARG A 62 6.25 -11.41 -2.68
C ARG A 62 6.95 -11.59 -4.03
N LEU A 63 7.37 -10.50 -4.68
CA LEU A 63 8.14 -10.54 -5.92
C LEU A 63 9.65 -10.43 -5.69
N ASP A 64 10.08 -10.17 -4.45
CA ASP A 64 11.48 -10.11 -4.07
C ASP A 64 12.02 -11.54 -3.85
N PRO A 65 13.02 -11.98 -4.63
CA PRO A 65 13.60 -13.32 -4.50
C PRO A 65 14.42 -13.50 -3.21
N ASP A 66 14.83 -12.41 -2.56
CA ASP A 66 15.72 -12.41 -1.39
C ASP A 66 14.97 -12.29 -0.04
N LEU A 67 13.63 -12.35 -0.07
CA LEU A 67 12.72 -12.09 1.06
C LEU A 67 12.59 -13.23 2.08
#